data_AF-A0A949P5F1-F1
#
_entry.id   AF-A0A949P5F1-F1
#
_cell.length_a   1.000
_cell.length_b   1.000
_cell.length_c   1.000
_cell.angle_alpha   90.00
_cell.angle_beta   90.00
_cell.angle_gamma   90.00
#
_symmetry.space_group_name_H-M   'P 1'
#
loop_
_entity.id
_entity.type
_entity.pdbx_description
1 polymer ?
#
loop_
_entity_poly.entity_id
_entity_poly.type
_entity_poly.pdbx_seq_one_letter_code
_entity_poly.pdbx_strand_id
1 'polypeptide(L)' 'MQFDGTRNYVTTDDLKTAVNASITLQRPLLIKGEPGTGKTMLAEEVAEALGLKLIRWHVKSTTKAQQGLYEYDAVS' A
#
# COMPACT_ATOMS: atom_id res chain seq x y z
N MET A 1 -7.89 -2.30 -13.90
CA MET A 1 -7.86 -1.35 -12.75
C MET A 1 -6.70 -0.42 -12.98
N GLN A 2 -6.92 0.89 -12.94
CA GLN A 2 -5.88 1.90 -13.17
C GLN A 2 -6.00 2.96 -12.08
N PHE A 3 -4.86 3.44 -11.60
CA PHE A 3 -4.71 4.47 -10.58
C PHE A 3 -4.18 5.75 -11.24
N ASP A 4 -4.97 6.81 -11.16
CA ASP A 4 -4.67 8.14 -11.73
C ASP A 4 -4.32 9.19 -10.65
N GLY A 5 -4.30 8.79 -9.38
CA GLY A 5 -4.19 9.67 -8.22
C GLY A 5 -5.55 9.97 -7.58
N THR A 6 -5.54 10.80 -6.54
CA THR A 6 -6.73 11.22 -5.80
C THR A 6 -6.68 12.71 -5.52
N ARG A 7 -7.79 13.29 -5.03
CA ARG A 7 -7.81 14.70 -4.62
C ARG A 7 -6.85 15.02 -3.47
N ASN A 8 -6.55 14.04 -2.63
CA ASN A 8 -5.78 14.22 -1.40
C ASN A 8 -4.31 13.82 -1.55
N TYR A 9 -3.93 13.19 -2.67
CA TYR A 9 -2.59 12.67 -2.88
C TYR A 9 -2.02 13.06 -4.23
N VAL A 10 -0.99 13.90 -4.19
CA VAL A 10 -0.26 14.34 -5.38
C VAL A 10 0.69 13.22 -5.82
N THR A 11 0.48 12.69 -7.01
CA THR A 11 1.27 11.60 -7.57
C THR A 11 2.15 12.10 -8.70
N THR A 12 3.42 11.68 -8.72
CA THR A 12 4.27 11.84 -9.90
C THR A 12 3.88 10.81 -10.96
N ASP A 13 4.21 11.08 -12.23
CA ASP A 13 3.93 10.15 -13.32
C ASP A 13 4.68 8.83 -13.16
N ASP A 14 5.91 8.87 -12.63
CA ASP A 14 6.69 7.67 -12.31
C ASP A 14 6.00 6.81 -11.25
N LEU A 15 5.45 7.43 -10.21
CA LEU A 15 4.75 6.71 -9.14
C LEU A 15 3.46 6.08 -9.66
N LYS A 16 2.67 6.82 -10.45
CA LYS A 16 1.48 6.28 -11.13
C LYS A 16 1.84 5.08 -12.00
N THR A 17 2.91 5.20 -12.78
CA THR A 17 3.38 4.11 -13.65
C THR A 17 3.76 2.87 -12.85
N ALA A 18 4.50 3.02 -11.74
CA ALA A 18 4.89 1.91 -10.88
C ALA A 18 3.68 1.20 -10.24
N VAL A 19 2.68 1.97 -9.78
CA VAL A 19 1.43 1.42 -9.23
C VAL A 19 0.63 0.68 -10.31
N ASN A 20 0.46 1.27 -11.48
CA ASN A 20 -0.29 0.64 -12.57
C ASN A 20 0.40 -0.61 -13.11
N ALA A 21 1.73 -0.61 -13.16
CA ALA A 21 2.52 -1.79 -13.52
C ALA A 21 2.34 -2.92 -12.49
N SER A 22 2.37 -2.62 -11.19
CA SER A 22 2.21 -3.66 -10.14
C SER A 22 0.81 -4.29 -10.18
N ILE A 23 -0.23 -3.49 -10.42
CA ILE A 23 -1.61 -3.95 -10.61
C ILE A 23 -1.70 -4.86 -11.83
N THR A 24 -1.18 -4.41 -12.97
CA THR A 24 -1.26 -5.14 -14.25
C THR A 24 -0.49 -6.46 -14.20
N LEU A 25 0.69 -6.46 -13.59
CA LEU A 25 1.54 -7.64 -13.48
C LEU A 25 1.15 -8.56 -12.31
N GLN A 26 0.22 -8.12 -11.46
CA GLN A 26 -0.12 -8.77 -10.20
C GLN A 26 1.12 -9.10 -9.35
N ARG A 27 2.05 -8.14 -9.27
CA ARG A 27 3.29 -8.28 -8.51
C ARG A 27 3.30 -7.33 -7.31
N PRO A 28 3.96 -7.71 -6.19
CA PRO A 28 4.12 -6.82 -5.06
C PRO A 28 4.89 -5.55 -5.44
N LEU A 29 4.49 -4.42 -4.85
CA LEU A 29 5.17 -3.14 -5.01
C LEU A 29 5.81 -2.73 -3.67
N LEU A 30 7.14 -2.58 -3.67
CA LEU A 30 7.89 -2.06 -2.52
C LEU A 30 8.19 -0.57 -2.72
N ILE A 31 7.70 0.27 -1.81
CA ILE A 31 7.93 1.71 -1.85
C ILE A 31 9.03 2.10 -0.85
N LYS A 32 10.02 2.86 -1.32
CA LYS A 32 11.12 3.41 -0.51
C LYS A 32 11.11 4.94 -0.57
N GLY A 33 11.70 5.60 0.43
CA GLY A 33 11.90 7.05 0.45
C GLY A 33 11.99 7.61 1.87
N GLU A 34 12.27 8.91 1.99
CA GLU A 34 12.46 9.60 3.27
C GLU A 34 11.22 9.55 4.20
N PRO A 35 11.38 9.52 5.53
CA PRO A 35 10.26 9.63 6.46
C PRO A 35 9.34 10.83 6.13
N GLY A 36 8.02 10.65 6.24
CA GLY A 36 7.05 11.73 5.99
C GLY A 36 6.65 11.98 4.53
N THR A 37 7.18 11.24 3.55
CA THR A 37 6.83 11.43 2.12
C THR A 37 5.51 10.78 1.66
N GLY A 38 4.57 10.54 2.59
CA GLY A 38 3.25 10.02 2.23
C GLY A 38 3.17 8.55 1.75
N LYS A 39 4.16 7.70 2.08
CA LYS A 39 4.15 6.27 1.68
C LYS A 39 2.94 5.49 2.21
N THR A 40 2.58 5.73 3.47
CA THR A 40 1.39 5.10 4.08
C THR A 40 0.12 5.59 3.41
N MET A 41 0.02 6.90 3.18
CA MET A 41 -1.11 7.53 2.51
C MET A 41 -1.29 7.01 1.08
N LEU A 42 -0.21 6.75 0.34
CA LEU A 42 -0.30 6.12 -0.99
C LEU A 42 -1.11 4.81 -0.96
N ALA A 43 -0.88 3.95 0.03
CA ALA A 43 -1.61 2.68 0.13
C ALA A 43 -3.10 2.90 0.43
N GLU A 44 -3.44 3.91 1.22
CA GLU A 44 -4.83 4.32 1.53
C GLU A 44 -5.53 4.81 0.27
N GLU A 45 -4.90 5.73 -0.45
CA GLU A 45 -5.44 6.40 -1.62
C GLU A 45 -5.56 5.47 -2.83
N VAL A 46 -4.61 4.53 -2.99
CA VAL A 46 -4.71 3.47 -3.99
C VAL A 46 -5.88 2.54 -3.68
N ALA A 47 -6.07 2.15 -2.42
CA ALA A 47 -7.19 1.29 -2.04
C ALA A 47 -8.54 2.00 -2.24
N GLU A 48 -8.65 3.27 -1.85
CA GLU A 48 -9.85 4.08 -2.06
C GLU A 48 -10.17 4.24 -3.56
N ALA A 49 -9.18 4.64 -4.36
CA ALA A 49 -9.36 4.84 -5.81
C ALA A 49 -9.79 3.56 -6.54
N LEU A 50 -9.37 2.40 -6.05
CA LEU A 50 -9.71 1.11 -6.63
C LEU A 50 -10.96 0.46 -5.99
N GLY A 51 -11.56 1.09 -4.97
CA GLY A 51 -12.71 0.54 -4.24
C GLY A 51 -12.37 -0.76 -3.49
N LEU A 52 -11.12 -0.90 -3.03
CA LEU A 52 -10.62 -2.10 -2.35
C LEU A 52 -10.54 -1.90 -0.83
N LYS A 53 -10.71 -3.00 -0.09
CA LYS A 53 -10.43 -3.01 1.35
C LYS A 53 -8.91 -2.99 1.56
N LEU A 54 -8.41 -1.95 2.23
CA LEU A 54 -7.01 -1.92 2.67
C LEU A 54 -6.83 -2.77 3.93
N ILE A 55 -6.02 -3.82 3.83
CA ILE A 55 -5.60 -4.62 4.98
C ILE A 55 -4.21 -4.15 5.40
N ARG A 56 -4.10 -3.64 6.63
CA ARG A 56 -2.82 -3.19 7.20
C ARG A 56 -2.27 -4.28 8.10
N TRP A 57 -0.98 -4.58 7.94
CA TRP A 57 -0.27 -5.46 8.85
C TRP A 57 1.09 -4.87 9.20
N HIS A 58 1.28 -4.58 10.49
CA HIS A 58 2.52 -4.02 11.01
C HIS A 58 3.52 -5.15 11.32
N VAL A 59 4.54 -5.28 10.47
CA VAL A 59 5.61 -6.29 10.65
C VAL A 59 6.80 -5.68 11.39
N LYS A 60 7.26 -6.35 12.44
CA LYS A 60 8.46 -6.04 13.24
C LYS A 60 9.48 -7.17 13.07
N SER A 61 10.73 -6.94 13.49
CA SER A 61 11.78 -7.98 13.48
C SER A 61 11.45 -9.21 14.33
N THR A 62 10.55 -9.05 15.30
CA THR A 62 10.05 -10.12 16.16
C THR A 62 8.79 -10.79 15.64
N THR A 63 8.21 -10.30 14.54
CA THR A 63 6.98 -10.87 13.95
C THR A 63 7.27 -12.23 13.31
N LYS A 64 6.50 -13.25 13.69
CA LYS A 64 6.55 -14.61 13.15
C LYS A 64 5.42 -14.84 12.14
N ALA A 65 5.66 -15.74 11.18
CA ALA A 65 4.67 -16.11 10.16
C ALA A 65 3.34 -16.62 10.78
N GLN A 66 3.43 -17.37 11.89
CA GLN A 66 2.26 -17.86 12.61
C GLN A 66 1.34 -16.71 13.05
N GLN A 67 1.91 -15.56 13.44
CA GLN A 67 1.12 -14.41 13.86
C GLN A 67 0.32 -13.85 12.67
N GLY A 68 0.95 -13.70 11.50
CA GLY A 68 0.24 -13.25 10.29
C GLY A 68 -0.82 -14.22 9.76
N LEU A 69 -0.67 -15.52 10.03
CA LEU A 69 -1.58 -16.56 9.54
C LEU A 69 -2.75 -16.85 10.49
N TYR A 70 -2.56 -16.67 11.81
CA TYR A 70 -3.52 -17.14 12.82
C TYR A 70 -3.86 -16.09 13.90
N GLU A 71 -3.05 -15.04 14.07
CA GLU A 71 -3.24 -14.00 15.08
C GLU A 71 -3.40 -12.63 14.39
N TYR A 72 -4.64 -12.32 14.02
CA TYR A 72 -4.96 -10.97 13.57
C TYR A 72 -5.22 -10.08 14.78
N ASP A 73 -4.29 -9.17 15.07
CA ASP A 73 -4.50 -8.14 16.10
C ASP A 73 -5.47 -7.07 15.55
N ALA A 74 -6.75 -7.24 15.85
CA ALA A 74 -7.82 -6.36 15.40
C ALA A 74 -7.91 -5.06 16.23
N VAL A 75 -7.07 -4.90 17.25
CA VAL A 75 -7.12 -3.75 18.15
C VAL A 75 -5.95 -2.82 17.84
N SER A 76 -6.26 -1.70 17.18
CA SER A 76 -5.32 -0.61 16.91
C SER A 76 -5.91 0.73 17.28
#